data_AF-A0A259NYK0-F1
#
_entry.id   AF-A0A259NYK0-F1
#
_cell.length_a   1.000
_cell.length_b   1.000
_cell.length_c   1.000
_cell.angle_alpha   90.00
_cell.angle_beta   90.00
_cell.angle_gamma   90.00
#
_symmetry.space_group_name_H-M   'P 1'
#
loop_
_entity.id
_entity.type
_entity.pdbx_description
1 polymer ?
#
loop_
_entity_poly.entity_id
_entity_poly.type
_entity_poly.pdbx_seq_one_letter_code
_entity_poly.pdbx_strand_id
1 'polypeptide(L)'
;YNQFVVDMHKAGCNLVVLGGNHDSVSVLNETKSLLKQLNAYVVANTSEDAAEQVIPLCNRAGEVGAILCAVPFIRARDVLESNAGDSADAKREALALAIKQHYQRLYAEAQQQQAAQPNWVPIIATGHLAAVGVTASESVRDIYIGTLNGLQADTFPPADYIALGHIHRPQQVSKNRPIYYSGSPIALSFDELTHKKQVNVLEFTSDKTLQLDLVEVPTFQPLAVLKGDLMALEQLLQQYADHSGVPVWLSIEVTGQDFLSDIQQKIQQLTQDLPVEVLQVKRSRKIAQTDSAKTAERTLTELTPEEVFAKRLAQQDFTKDPQQPERLTLHFAQTLASLHEQEANV
;
A
#
# COMPACT_ATOMS: atom_id res chain seq x y z
N TYR A 1 -6.92 -8.27 -20.41
CA TYR A 1 -5.47 -8.23 -20.70
C TYR A 1 -5.19 -8.46 -22.19
N ASN A 2 -5.31 -9.68 -22.73
CA ASN A 2 -4.95 -9.97 -24.13
C ASN A 2 -5.60 -9.04 -25.18
N GLN A 3 -6.92 -8.78 -25.06
CA GLN A 3 -7.63 -7.88 -25.97
C GLN A 3 -7.02 -6.45 -25.96
N PHE A 4 -6.68 -5.95 -24.78
CA PHE A 4 -6.04 -4.63 -24.64
C PHE A 4 -4.67 -4.59 -25.31
N VAL A 5 -3.86 -5.66 -25.20
CA VAL A 5 -2.57 -5.73 -25.90
C VAL A 5 -2.77 -5.64 -27.43
N VAL A 6 -3.75 -6.38 -27.96
CA VAL A 6 -4.09 -6.35 -29.39
C VAL A 6 -4.53 -4.94 -29.82
N ASP A 7 -5.34 -4.26 -29.02
CA ASP A 7 -5.82 -2.92 -29.34
C ASP A 7 -4.71 -1.86 -29.28
N MET A 8 -3.80 -1.96 -28.30
CA MET A 8 -2.59 -1.12 -28.23
C MET A 8 -1.67 -1.32 -29.44
N HIS A 9 -1.51 -2.57 -29.88
CA HIS A 9 -0.73 -2.88 -31.08
C HIS A 9 -1.36 -2.24 -32.34
N LYS A 10 -2.69 -2.36 -32.51
CA LYS A 10 -3.42 -1.71 -33.62
C LYS A 10 -3.32 -0.19 -33.60
N ALA A 11 -3.20 0.42 -32.41
CA ALA A 11 -3.01 1.85 -32.24
C ALA A 11 -1.56 2.32 -32.55
N GLY A 12 -0.64 1.39 -32.82
CA GLY A 12 0.77 1.69 -33.08
C GLY A 12 1.53 2.17 -31.85
N CYS A 13 1.11 1.74 -30.66
CA CYS A 13 1.72 2.12 -29.39
C CYS A 13 2.64 1.02 -28.86
N ASN A 14 3.70 1.42 -28.14
CA ASN A 14 4.44 0.50 -27.28
C ASN A 14 3.65 0.27 -25.99
N LEU A 15 3.57 -0.97 -25.54
CA LEU A 15 2.99 -1.31 -24.24
C LEU A 15 4.07 -1.92 -23.36
N VAL A 16 4.22 -1.45 -22.12
CA VAL A 16 5.12 -2.07 -21.15
C VAL A 16 4.31 -2.52 -19.94
N VAL A 17 4.45 -3.80 -19.58
CA VAL A 17 3.75 -4.44 -18.45
C VAL A 17 4.80 -4.89 -17.45
N LEU A 18 4.68 -4.39 -16.22
CA LEU A 18 5.57 -4.69 -15.12
C LEU A 18 4.88 -5.64 -14.14
N GLY A 19 5.61 -6.63 -13.63
CA GLY A 19 5.10 -7.47 -12.54
C GLY A 19 5.03 -6.70 -11.22
N GLY A 20 3.85 -6.64 -10.61
CA GLY A 20 3.67 -6.16 -9.23
C GLY A 20 3.88 -7.26 -8.18
N ASN A 21 3.63 -6.94 -6.91
CA ASN A 21 3.73 -7.92 -5.81
C ASN A 21 2.61 -8.97 -5.84
N HIS A 22 1.52 -8.73 -6.56
CA HIS A 22 0.40 -9.66 -6.75
C HIS A 22 0.55 -10.58 -7.97
N ASP A 23 1.46 -10.26 -8.88
CA ASP A 23 1.60 -10.98 -10.14
C ASP A 23 2.51 -12.20 -10.01
N SER A 24 2.14 -13.27 -10.71
CA SER A 24 2.98 -14.45 -10.85
C SER A 24 4.04 -14.24 -11.92
N VAL A 25 5.30 -14.41 -11.54
CA VAL A 25 6.45 -14.31 -12.46
C VAL A 25 6.33 -15.32 -13.59
N SER A 26 5.95 -16.56 -13.29
CA SER A 26 5.87 -17.63 -14.30
C SER A 26 4.82 -17.31 -15.36
N VAL A 27 3.62 -16.90 -14.94
CA VAL A 27 2.50 -16.59 -15.84
C VAL A 27 2.83 -15.42 -16.77
N LEU A 28 3.47 -14.37 -16.25
CA LEU A 28 3.89 -13.24 -17.09
C LEU A 28 5.01 -13.65 -18.07
N ASN A 29 5.98 -14.46 -17.62
CA ASN A 29 7.09 -14.89 -18.46
C ASN A 29 6.68 -15.87 -19.57
N GLU A 30 5.63 -16.68 -19.37
CA GLU A 30 5.09 -17.60 -20.38
C GLU A 30 4.69 -16.90 -21.69
N THR A 31 4.25 -15.64 -21.61
CA THR A 31 3.76 -14.88 -22.77
C THR A 31 4.72 -13.79 -23.24
N LYS A 32 5.82 -13.53 -22.52
CA LYS A 32 6.77 -12.43 -22.78
C LYS A 32 7.28 -12.40 -24.23
N SER A 33 7.72 -13.55 -24.76
CA SER A 33 8.29 -13.63 -26.12
C SER A 33 7.25 -13.42 -27.22
N LEU A 34 6.01 -13.91 -27.01
CA LEU A 34 4.90 -13.74 -27.93
C LEU A 34 4.43 -12.29 -27.97
N LEU A 35 4.24 -11.66 -26.81
CA LEU A 35 3.77 -10.28 -26.71
C LEU A 35 4.78 -9.28 -27.27
N LYS A 36 6.08 -9.59 -27.22
CA LYS A 36 7.12 -8.78 -27.86
C LYS A 36 6.90 -8.63 -29.37
N GLN A 37 6.29 -9.62 -30.05
CA GLN A 37 5.93 -9.52 -31.47
C GLN A 37 4.82 -8.47 -31.74
N LEU A 38 4.11 -8.04 -30.69
CA LEU A 38 3.04 -7.05 -30.74
C LEU A 38 3.48 -5.68 -30.21
N ASN A 39 4.79 -5.42 -30.08
CA ASN A 39 5.35 -4.23 -29.43
C ASN A 39 4.92 -4.09 -27.95
N ALA A 40 4.64 -5.23 -27.29
CA ALA A 40 4.33 -5.29 -25.88
C ALA A 40 5.46 -5.99 -25.09
N TYR A 41 6.08 -5.26 -24.17
CA TYR A 41 7.20 -5.71 -23.36
C TYR A 41 6.71 -6.12 -21.98
N VAL A 42 7.05 -7.33 -21.54
CA VAL A 42 6.71 -7.83 -20.20
C VAL A 42 7.98 -7.99 -19.38
N VAL A 43 8.03 -7.33 -18.22
CA VAL A 43 9.13 -7.43 -17.26
C VAL A 43 8.58 -7.89 -15.93
N ALA A 44 8.66 -9.20 -15.66
CA ALA A 44 7.99 -9.84 -14.53
C ALA A 44 8.82 -9.86 -13.23
N ASN A 45 10.15 -9.81 -13.35
CA ASN A 45 11.12 -9.86 -12.26
C ASN A 45 12.39 -9.10 -12.65
N THR A 46 13.26 -8.82 -11.68
CA THR A 46 14.58 -8.25 -11.95
C THR A 46 15.49 -9.26 -12.65
N SER A 47 16.42 -8.75 -13.45
CA SER A 47 17.43 -9.51 -14.18
C SER A 47 18.81 -8.92 -13.92
N GLU A 48 19.83 -9.79 -13.92
CA GLU A 48 21.23 -9.38 -13.94
C GLU A 48 21.61 -8.75 -15.28
N ASP A 49 20.97 -9.18 -16.37
CA ASP A 49 21.15 -8.56 -17.68
C ASP A 49 20.33 -7.26 -17.76
N ALA A 50 21.03 -6.13 -17.80
CA ALA A 50 20.42 -4.81 -17.92
C ALA A 50 19.64 -4.65 -19.23
N ALA A 51 20.03 -5.33 -20.31
CA ALA A 51 19.36 -5.24 -21.61
C ALA A 51 17.94 -5.82 -21.59
N GLU A 52 17.62 -6.67 -20.60
CA GLU A 52 16.24 -7.14 -20.41
C GLU A 52 15.32 -6.11 -19.75
N GLN A 53 15.88 -5.07 -19.15
CA GLN A 53 15.15 -4.07 -18.37
C GLN A 53 15.33 -2.64 -18.88
N VAL A 54 16.33 -2.36 -19.72
CA VAL A 54 16.48 -1.08 -20.40
C VAL A 54 15.89 -1.20 -21.81
N ILE A 55 14.73 -0.58 -22.01
CA ILE A 55 13.91 -0.76 -23.21
C ILE A 55 13.83 0.58 -23.96
N PRO A 56 14.36 0.68 -25.19
CA PRO A 56 14.10 1.82 -26.06
C PRO A 56 12.64 1.77 -26.53
N LEU A 57 11.91 2.88 -26.34
CA LEU A 57 10.54 3.03 -26.78
C LEU A 57 10.50 3.88 -28.05
N CYS A 58 10.05 3.28 -29.15
CA CYS A 58 10.01 3.97 -30.45
C CYS A 58 8.76 4.84 -30.61
N ASN A 59 8.91 6.00 -31.26
CA ASN A 59 7.79 6.78 -31.76
C ASN A 59 7.14 6.08 -32.97
N ARG A 60 6.08 6.69 -33.53
CA ARG A 60 5.38 6.14 -34.71
C ARG A 60 6.22 6.15 -35.99
N ALA A 61 7.31 6.91 -36.04
CA ALA A 61 8.28 6.89 -37.13
C ALA A 61 9.35 5.79 -36.98
N GLY A 62 9.34 5.05 -35.86
CA GLY A 62 10.30 3.98 -35.56
C GLY A 62 11.58 4.47 -34.87
N GLU A 63 11.70 5.76 -34.59
CA GLU A 63 12.85 6.35 -33.91
C GLU A 63 12.69 6.23 -32.39
N VAL A 64 13.78 6.07 -31.64
CA VAL A 64 13.72 6.05 -30.18
C VAL A 64 13.22 7.40 -29.68
N GLY A 65 12.10 7.41 -28.97
CA GLY A 65 11.48 8.60 -28.37
C GLY A 65 11.70 8.69 -26.86
N ALA A 66 11.98 7.57 -26.19
CA ALA A 66 12.33 7.50 -24.77
C ALA A 66 13.10 6.22 -24.48
N ILE A 67 13.85 6.19 -23.38
CA ILE A 67 14.50 4.99 -22.86
C ILE A 67 13.90 4.67 -21.50
N LEU A 68 13.39 3.46 -21.33
CA LEU A 68 12.71 3.02 -20.12
C LEU A 68 13.60 2.07 -19.31
N CYS A 69 13.91 2.43 -18.08
CA CYS A 69 14.39 1.51 -17.05
C CYS A 69 13.18 0.82 -16.40
N ALA A 70 12.78 -0.32 -16.95
CA ALA A 70 11.65 -1.13 -16.51
C ALA A 70 12.01 -1.94 -15.26
N VAL A 71 11.71 -1.38 -14.09
CA VAL A 71 11.86 -2.05 -12.80
C VAL A 71 10.49 -2.52 -12.29
N PRO A 72 10.27 -3.85 -12.18
CA PRO A 72 9.06 -4.42 -11.58
C PRO A 72 9.16 -4.40 -10.05
N PHE A 73 8.25 -5.11 -9.37
CA PHE A 73 8.41 -5.43 -7.95
C PHE A 73 9.68 -6.26 -7.73
N ILE A 74 10.60 -5.74 -6.92
CA ILE A 74 11.88 -6.39 -6.61
C ILE A 74 11.66 -7.34 -5.44
N ARG A 75 11.85 -8.65 -5.63
CA ARG A 75 11.80 -9.59 -4.50
C ARG A 75 13.19 -9.64 -3.85
N ALA A 76 13.24 -9.75 -2.53
CA ALA A 76 14.51 -9.75 -1.79
C ALA A 76 15.49 -10.81 -2.31
N ARG A 77 14.99 -12.02 -2.62
CA ARG A 77 15.78 -13.13 -3.18
C ARG A 77 16.36 -12.85 -4.58
N ASP A 78 15.80 -11.88 -5.30
CA ASP A 78 16.24 -11.57 -6.66
C ASP A 78 17.44 -10.59 -6.64
N VAL A 79 17.75 -9.99 -5.48
CA VAL A 79 18.81 -8.97 -5.33
C VAL A 79 19.73 -9.19 -4.12
N LEU A 80 19.41 -10.15 -3.25
CA LEU A 80 20.21 -10.48 -2.07
C LEU A 80 20.57 -11.97 -2.03
N GLU A 81 21.81 -12.24 -1.67
CA GLU A 81 22.25 -13.53 -1.17
C GLU A 81 21.97 -13.60 0.34
N SER A 82 21.30 -14.65 0.81
CA SER A 82 20.94 -14.78 2.22
C SER A 82 22.09 -15.35 3.03
N ASN A 83 22.61 -14.59 3.99
CA ASN A 83 23.61 -15.05 4.95
C ASN A 83 22.98 -15.37 6.32
N ALA A 84 23.41 -16.45 6.93
CA ALA A 84 22.96 -16.83 8.27
C ALA A 84 23.60 -15.91 9.33
N GLY A 85 22.80 -15.34 10.22
CA GLY A 85 23.26 -14.53 11.36
C GLY A 85 23.06 -13.02 11.22
N ASP A 86 22.60 -12.52 10.06
CA ASP A 86 22.34 -11.09 9.88
C ASP A 86 21.18 -10.60 10.77
N SER A 87 21.38 -9.46 11.44
CA SER A 87 20.33 -8.77 12.18
C SER A 87 19.24 -8.25 11.23
N ALA A 88 18.04 -7.99 11.77
CA ALA A 88 16.94 -7.45 10.98
C ALA A 88 17.29 -6.07 10.36
N ASP A 89 18.02 -5.23 11.09
CA ASP A 89 18.47 -3.92 10.62
C ASP A 89 19.49 -4.03 9.49
N ALA A 90 20.46 -4.95 9.61
CA ALA A 90 21.44 -5.19 8.56
C ALA A 90 20.76 -5.68 7.26
N LYS A 91 19.77 -6.58 7.36
CA LYS A 91 18.99 -7.03 6.21
C LYS A 91 18.20 -5.91 5.54
N ARG A 92 17.63 -4.99 6.34
CA ARG A 92 16.92 -3.81 5.82
C ARG A 92 17.85 -2.92 5.01
N GLU A 93 19.02 -2.59 5.56
CA GLU A 93 20.01 -1.74 4.91
C GLU A 93 20.57 -2.40 3.64
N ALA A 94 20.89 -3.70 3.71
CA ALA A 94 21.34 -4.46 2.56
C ALA A 94 20.31 -4.45 1.42
N LEU A 95 19.02 -4.67 1.73
CA LEU A 95 17.95 -4.64 0.73
C LEU A 95 17.79 -3.25 0.11
N ALA A 96 17.80 -2.20 0.91
CA ALA A 96 17.71 -0.82 0.40
C ALA A 96 18.90 -0.50 -0.52
N LEU A 97 20.11 -0.90 -0.12
CA LEU A 97 21.32 -0.71 -0.91
C LEU A 97 21.27 -1.49 -2.22
N ALA A 98 20.86 -2.76 -2.19
CA ALA A 98 20.73 -3.61 -3.37
C ALA A 98 19.71 -3.04 -4.37
N ILE A 99 18.56 -2.56 -3.88
CA ILE A 99 17.58 -1.87 -4.72
C ILE A 99 18.20 -0.60 -5.34
N LYS A 100 18.87 0.24 -4.54
CA LYS A 100 19.54 1.45 -5.02
C LYS A 100 20.54 1.14 -6.14
N GLN A 101 21.40 0.14 -5.93
CA GLN A 101 22.40 -0.31 -6.90
C GLN A 101 21.74 -0.83 -8.18
N HIS A 102 20.65 -1.58 -8.06
CA HIS A 102 19.89 -2.07 -9.22
C HIS A 102 19.38 -0.91 -10.08
N TYR A 103 18.75 0.09 -9.48
CA TYR A 103 18.31 1.28 -10.21
C TYR A 103 19.48 2.05 -10.85
N GLN A 104 20.58 2.23 -10.12
CA GLN A 104 21.77 2.95 -10.62
C GLN A 104 22.39 2.25 -11.84
N ARG A 105 22.47 0.91 -11.81
CA ARG A 105 22.99 0.09 -12.92
C ARG A 105 22.14 0.25 -14.17
N LEU A 106 20.81 0.13 -14.05
CA LEU A 106 19.90 0.30 -15.19
C LEU A 106 19.94 1.73 -15.73
N TYR A 107 20.03 2.73 -14.85
CA TYR A 107 20.16 4.12 -15.26
C TYR A 107 21.47 4.38 -16.02
N ALA A 108 22.59 3.82 -15.56
CA ALA A 108 23.87 3.94 -16.26
C ALA A 108 23.82 3.33 -17.67
N GLU A 109 23.20 2.16 -17.82
CA GLU A 109 22.95 1.52 -19.13
C GLU A 109 22.06 2.41 -20.02
N ALA A 110 20.96 2.95 -19.47
CA ALA A 110 20.09 3.87 -20.19
C ALA A 110 20.82 5.14 -20.65
N GLN A 111 21.76 5.68 -19.85
CA GLN A 111 22.58 6.82 -20.23
C GLN A 111 23.52 6.49 -21.39
N GLN A 112 24.09 5.28 -21.44
CA GLN A 112 24.90 4.84 -22.59
C GLN A 112 24.05 4.76 -23.86
N GLN A 113 22.85 4.18 -23.77
CA GLN A 113 21.91 4.11 -24.90
C GLN A 113 21.41 5.49 -25.34
N GLN A 114 21.19 6.41 -24.41
CA GLN A 114 20.80 7.80 -24.68
C GLN A 114 21.91 8.54 -25.42
N ALA A 115 23.17 8.37 -25.01
CA ALA A 115 24.32 9.00 -25.65
C ALA A 115 24.56 8.51 -27.09
N ALA A 116 24.06 7.33 -27.44
CA ALA A 116 24.11 6.80 -28.80
C ALA A 116 22.98 7.34 -29.70
N GLN A 117 21.98 8.04 -29.16
CA GLN A 117 20.91 8.63 -29.96
C GLN A 117 21.35 9.93 -30.64
N PRO A 118 20.87 10.21 -31.87
CA PRO A 118 21.21 11.44 -32.58
C PRO A 118 20.62 12.70 -31.92
N ASN A 119 19.48 12.53 -31.25
CA ASN A 119 18.78 13.59 -30.51
C ASN A 119 18.64 13.18 -29.06
N TRP A 120 18.48 14.16 -28.16
CA TRP A 120 18.14 13.88 -26.78
C TRP A 120 16.78 13.18 -26.67
N VAL A 121 16.72 12.14 -25.83
CA VAL A 121 15.50 11.41 -25.47
C VAL A 121 15.41 11.28 -23.95
N PRO A 122 14.24 11.37 -23.32
CA PRO A 122 14.10 11.21 -21.88
C PRO A 122 14.41 9.78 -21.42
N ILE A 123 14.98 9.66 -20.22
CA ILE A 123 15.10 8.41 -19.47
C ILE A 123 13.99 8.37 -18.43
N ILE A 124 13.14 7.34 -18.52
CA ILE A 124 12.05 7.09 -17.58
C ILE A 124 12.42 5.87 -16.76
N ALA A 125 12.25 5.91 -15.45
CA ALA A 125 12.35 4.71 -14.61
C ALA A 125 10.98 4.34 -14.05
N THR A 126 10.77 3.06 -13.81
CA THR A 126 9.54 2.57 -13.17
C THR A 126 9.85 1.97 -11.80
N GLY A 127 8.82 1.60 -11.05
CA GLY A 127 8.98 0.81 -9.83
C GLY A 127 7.65 0.34 -9.29
N HIS A 128 7.65 -0.73 -8.52
CA HIS A 128 6.47 -1.16 -7.78
C HIS A 128 6.85 -1.41 -6.33
N LEU A 129 6.70 -0.39 -5.48
CA LEU A 129 7.13 -0.41 -4.08
C LEU A 129 6.49 0.75 -3.30
N ALA A 130 6.68 0.81 -1.98
CA ALA A 130 6.27 1.93 -1.16
C ALA A 130 7.43 2.92 -0.94
N ALA A 131 7.15 4.21 -1.04
CA ALA A 131 8.11 5.28 -0.74
C ALA A 131 7.82 5.87 0.65
N VAL A 132 8.83 6.43 1.31
CA VAL A 132 8.64 7.07 2.63
C VAL A 132 7.76 8.32 2.49
N GLY A 133 6.84 8.51 3.44
CA GLY A 133 6.01 9.71 3.53
C GLY A 133 4.77 9.72 2.63
N VAL A 134 4.42 8.59 2.01
CA VAL A 134 3.22 8.46 1.16
C VAL A 134 2.04 7.93 1.95
N THR A 135 0.82 8.25 1.47
CA THR A 135 -0.41 7.74 2.07
C THR A 135 -0.91 6.52 1.30
N ALA A 136 -1.02 5.38 1.98
CA ALA A 136 -1.60 4.15 1.44
C ALA A 136 -3.11 4.05 1.70
N SER A 137 -3.81 3.19 0.93
CA SER A 137 -5.21 2.81 1.16
C SER A 137 -5.31 1.42 1.80
N GLU A 138 -6.49 1.06 2.33
CA GLU A 138 -6.76 -0.25 2.94
C GLU A 138 -6.51 -1.44 2.00
N SER A 139 -6.60 -1.25 0.68
CA SER A 139 -6.37 -2.30 -0.32
C SER A 139 -4.89 -2.54 -0.64
N VAL A 140 -3.98 -1.69 -0.17
CA VAL A 140 -2.54 -1.89 -0.32
C VAL A 140 -2.06 -2.93 0.68
N ARG A 141 -1.41 -3.99 0.20
CA ARG A 141 -0.77 -4.98 1.08
C ARG A 141 0.60 -4.49 1.55
N ASP A 142 0.93 -4.71 2.80
CA ASP A 142 2.30 -4.50 3.27
C ASP A 142 3.27 -5.37 2.47
N ILE A 143 4.29 -4.72 1.89
CA ILE A 143 5.41 -5.37 1.22
C ILE A 143 6.64 -5.26 2.10
N TYR A 144 7.58 -6.19 1.93
CA TYR A 144 8.83 -6.22 2.70
C TYR A 144 8.62 -6.26 4.23
N ILE A 145 7.54 -6.90 4.70
CA ILE A 145 7.21 -7.04 6.12
C ILE A 145 8.43 -7.54 6.91
N GLY A 146 8.81 -6.81 7.97
CA GLY A 146 9.96 -7.12 8.81
C GLY A 146 11.33 -6.73 8.22
N THR A 147 11.36 -6.09 7.05
CA THR A 147 12.60 -5.59 6.40
C THR A 147 12.50 -4.11 6.06
N LEU A 148 11.71 -3.69 5.07
CA LEU A 148 11.63 -2.28 4.63
C LEU A 148 10.23 -1.69 4.80
N ASN A 149 10.15 -0.52 5.43
CA ASN A 149 8.90 0.24 5.57
C ASN A 149 8.66 1.22 4.40
N GLY A 150 9.64 1.38 3.52
CA GLY A 150 9.58 2.23 2.34
C GLY A 150 10.96 2.73 1.91
N LEU A 151 11.08 3.15 0.66
CA LEU A 151 12.32 3.73 0.12
C LEU A 151 12.28 5.26 0.15
N GLN A 152 13.41 5.84 0.50
CA GLN A 152 13.60 7.28 0.43
C GLN A 152 13.73 7.74 -1.03
N ALA A 153 13.29 8.96 -1.34
CA ALA A 153 13.30 9.47 -2.70
C ALA A 153 14.71 9.52 -3.32
N ASP A 154 15.75 9.72 -2.51
CA ASP A 154 17.17 9.72 -2.91
C ASP A 154 17.71 8.34 -3.35
N THR A 155 16.95 7.27 -3.12
CA THR A 155 17.26 5.92 -3.63
C THR A 155 17.14 5.88 -5.15
N PHE A 156 16.24 6.67 -5.72
CA PHE A 156 16.01 6.67 -7.16
C PHE A 156 17.03 7.52 -7.92
N PRO A 157 17.48 7.08 -9.11
CA PRO A 157 18.43 7.81 -9.95
C PRO A 157 17.76 9.06 -10.56
N PRO A 158 18.54 10.03 -11.05
CA PRO A 158 18.02 11.28 -11.60
C PRO A 158 17.39 11.12 -13.00
N ALA A 159 16.48 10.15 -13.15
CA ALA A 159 15.67 9.98 -14.35
C ALA A 159 14.70 11.17 -14.54
N ASP A 160 14.35 11.45 -15.80
CA ASP A 160 13.48 12.56 -16.20
C ASP A 160 12.04 12.36 -15.71
N TYR A 161 11.62 11.11 -15.46
CA TYR A 161 10.41 10.76 -14.74
C TYR A 161 10.54 9.40 -14.05
N ILE A 162 9.89 9.24 -12.89
CA ILE A 162 9.82 7.97 -12.17
C ILE A 162 8.35 7.59 -11.93
N ALA A 163 7.90 6.56 -12.65
CA ALA A 163 6.55 6.01 -12.59
C ALA A 163 6.46 4.88 -11.56
N LEU A 164 5.92 5.17 -10.38
CA LEU A 164 5.74 4.18 -9.33
C LEU A 164 4.32 3.60 -9.31
N GLY A 165 4.21 2.32 -9.01
CA GLY A 165 2.99 1.61 -8.63
C GLY A 165 3.12 1.01 -7.23
N HIS A 166 2.06 0.35 -6.76
CA HIS A 166 1.82 -0.22 -5.41
C HIS A 166 0.83 0.61 -4.59
N ILE A 167 0.99 1.94 -4.57
CA ILE A 167 0.06 2.83 -3.87
C ILE A 167 -1.11 3.19 -4.79
N HIS A 168 -2.33 2.94 -4.34
CA HIS A 168 -3.55 3.13 -5.15
C HIS A 168 -4.08 4.57 -5.16
N ARG A 169 -3.58 5.43 -4.27
CA ARG A 169 -3.87 6.86 -4.27
C ARG A 169 -2.85 7.62 -5.15
N PRO A 170 -3.31 8.41 -6.14
CA PRO A 170 -2.40 9.25 -6.92
C PRO A 170 -1.73 10.29 -6.02
N GLN A 171 -0.40 10.40 -6.10
CA GLN A 171 0.37 11.38 -5.34
C GLN A 171 1.80 11.53 -5.86
N GLN A 172 2.36 12.71 -5.68
CA GLN A 172 3.79 12.97 -5.89
C GLN A 172 4.58 12.58 -4.63
N VAL A 173 5.69 11.86 -4.81
CA VAL A 173 6.54 11.40 -3.69
C VAL A 173 7.46 12.52 -3.18
N SER A 174 7.95 13.37 -4.08
CA SER A 174 8.89 14.44 -3.74
C SER A 174 8.56 15.69 -4.53
N LYS A 175 8.46 16.86 -3.87
CA LYS A 175 8.14 18.13 -4.53
C LYS A 175 9.15 18.56 -5.60
N ASN A 176 10.41 18.14 -5.45
CA ASN A 176 11.52 18.61 -6.30
C ASN A 176 11.89 17.62 -7.40
N ARG A 177 11.21 16.47 -7.47
CA ARG A 177 11.52 15.40 -8.43
C ARG A 177 10.23 14.88 -9.05
N PRO A 178 10.23 14.51 -10.34
CA PRO A 178 9.06 13.98 -11.01
C PRO A 178 8.85 12.49 -10.68
N ILE A 179 8.59 12.19 -9.41
CA ILE A 179 8.35 10.85 -8.88
C ILE A 179 6.88 10.76 -8.46
N TYR A 180 6.11 9.91 -9.12
CA TYR A 180 4.67 9.87 -8.94
C TYR A 180 4.15 8.44 -8.80
N TYR A 181 3.15 8.28 -7.95
CA TYR A 181 2.17 7.21 -8.07
C TYR A 181 1.01 7.73 -8.92
N SER A 182 0.64 7.00 -9.97
CA SER A 182 -0.60 7.29 -10.72
C SER A 182 -1.85 6.82 -9.99
N GLY A 183 -1.69 5.95 -8.99
CA GLY A 183 -2.81 5.30 -8.31
C GLY A 183 -3.45 4.20 -9.15
N SER A 184 -4.53 3.63 -8.62
CA SER A 184 -5.39 2.70 -9.36
C SER A 184 -6.33 3.48 -10.30
N PRO A 185 -6.68 2.95 -11.48
CA PRO A 185 -7.60 3.61 -12.41
C PRO A 185 -9.08 3.49 -11.97
N ILE A 186 -9.39 2.60 -11.02
CA ILE A 186 -10.70 2.41 -10.41
C ILE A 186 -10.56 2.32 -8.89
N ALA A 187 -11.63 2.53 -8.12
CA ALA A 187 -11.59 2.34 -6.68
C ALA A 187 -11.47 0.84 -6.34
N LEU A 188 -10.41 0.48 -5.61
CA LEU A 188 -10.18 -0.90 -5.14
C LEU A 188 -10.63 -1.10 -3.69
N SER A 189 -10.86 0.00 -2.96
CA SER A 189 -11.44 0.04 -1.63
C SER A 189 -12.20 1.34 -1.39
N PHE A 190 -13.10 1.33 -0.40
CA PHE A 190 -14.00 2.44 -0.09
C PHE A 190 -13.30 3.68 0.47
N ASP A 191 -12.11 3.55 1.06
CA ASP A 191 -11.31 4.67 1.57
C ASP A 191 -10.63 5.48 0.44
N GLU A 192 -10.61 4.94 -0.78
CA GLU A 192 -10.08 5.62 -1.97
C GLU A 192 -11.04 6.64 -2.58
N LEU A 193 -12.31 6.69 -2.13
CA LEU A 193 -13.33 7.63 -2.65
C LEU A 193 -13.04 9.09 -2.32
N THR A 194 -12.04 9.34 -1.47
CA THR A 194 -11.56 10.69 -1.14
C THR A 194 -10.75 11.34 -2.26
N HIS A 195 -10.40 10.60 -3.32
CA HIS A 195 -9.58 11.09 -4.44
C HIS A 195 -10.15 10.65 -5.78
N LYS A 196 -9.94 11.52 -6.77
CA LYS A 196 -10.27 11.21 -8.15
C LYS A 196 -9.28 10.18 -8.71
N LYS A 197 -9.79 9.27 -9.52
CA LYS A 197 -8.98 8.30 -10.26
C LYS A 197 -8.38 9.00 -11.47
N GLN A 198 -7.14 8.68 -11.80
CA GLN A 198 -6.43 9.40 -12.88
C GLN A 198 -5.44 8.50 -13.62
N VAL A 199 -5.06 8.97 -14.80
CA VAL A 199 -3.89 8.51 -15.55
C VAL A 199 -2.96 9.71 -15.74
N ASN A 200 -1.67 9.48 -15.60
CA ASN A 200 -0.66 10.51 -15.84
C ASN A 200 -0.27 10.47 -17.31
N VAL A 201 -0.50 11.57 -18.04
CA VAL A 201 -0.06 11.76 -19.42
C VAL A 201 1.17 12.65 -19.39
N LEU A 202 2.24 12.17 -20.01
CA LEU A 202 3.53 12.86 -20.04
C LEU A 202 3.87 13.26 -21.46
N GLU A 203 4.28 14.51 -21.63
CA GLU A 203 4.83 15.01 -22.88
C GLU A 203 6.23 15.56 -22.60
N PHE A 204 7.21 15.02 -23.32
CA PHE A 204 8.59 15.52 -23.32
C PHE A 204 8.86 16.27 -24.61
N THR A 205 9.36 17.48 -24.47
CA THR A 205 9.68 18.37 -25.58
C THR A 205 11.18 18.36 -25.90
N SER A 206 11.55 18.89 -27.06
CA SER A 206 12.95 18.95 -27.52
C SER A 206 13.87 19.80 -26.64
N ASP A 207 13.32 20.73 -25.85
CA ASP A 207 14.06 21.55 -24.88
C ASP A 207 14.21 20.87 -23.52
N LYS A 208 13.90 19.57 -23.43
CA LYS A 208 14.01 18.72 -22.23
C LYS A 208 13.05 19.11 -21.11
N THR A 209 11.91 19.71 -21.46
CA THR A 209 10.86 19.98 -20.47
C THR A 209 9.85 18.84 -20.43
N LEU A 210 9.34 18.58 -19.23
CA LEU A 210 8.26 17.63 -18.97
C LEU A 210 6.97 18.42 -18.73
N GLN A 211 5.97 18.17 -19.57
CA GLN A 211 4.59 18.56 -19.32
C GLN A 211 3.85 17.35 -18.78
N LEU A 212 3.16 17.53 -17.65
CA LEU A 212 2.47 16.46 -16.94
C LEU A 212 1.00 16.82 -16.79
N ASP A 213 0.14 16.08 -17.48
CA ASP A 213 -1.31 16.19 -17.38
C ASP A 213 -1.87 15.04 -16.57
N LEU A 214 -2.67 15.38 -15.56
CA LEU A 214 -3.37 14.41 -14.72
C LEU A 214 -4.80 14.25 -15.24
N VAL A 215 -5.02 13.22 -16.07
CA VAL A 215 -6.31 13.00 -16.74
C VAL A 215 -7.21 12.16 -15.86
N GLU A 216 -8.35 12.71 -15.46
CA GLU A 216 -9.34 12.02 -14.63
C GLU A 216 -9.99 10.84 -15.37
N VAL A 217 -10.07 9.69 -14.70
CA VAL A 217 -10.78 8.51 -15.20
C VAL A 217 -12.25 8.61 -14.80
N PRO A 218 -13.21 8.50 -15.76
CA PRO A 218 -14.64 8.53 -15.44
C PRO A 218 -15.04 7.43 -14.45
N THR A 219 -16.04 7.71 -13.62
CA THR A 219 -16.61 6.71 -12.71
C THR A 219 -17.65 5.87 -13.44
N PHE A 220 -17.43 4.57 -13.53
CA PHE A 220 -18.34 3.62 -14.20
C PHE A 220 -19.22 2.82 -13.22
N GLN A 221 -18.79 2.70 -11.96
CA GLN A 221 -19.54 2.08 -10.87
C GLN A 221 -19.47 3.04 -9.67
N PRO A 222 -20.58 3.67 -9.24
CA PRO A 222 -20.61 4.55 -8.09
C PRO A 222 -20.48 3.74 -6.79
N LEU A 223 -19.66 4.25 -5.88
CA LEU A 223 -19.49 3.71 -4.53
C LEU A 223 -19.73 4.85 -3.53
N ALA A 224 -20.26 4.51 -2.35
CA ALA A 224 -20.37 5.45 -1.25
C ALA A 224 -20.14 4.79 0.11
N VAL A 225 -19.67 5.59 1.07
CA VAL A 225 -19.54 5.20 2.48
C VAL A 225 -20.52 6.01 3.30
N LEU A 226 -21.42 5.33 4.00
CA LEU A 226 -22.36 5.97 4.91
C LEU A 226 -21.97 5.64 6.34
N LYS A 227 -21.90 6.66 7.20
CA LYS A 227 -21.55 6.49 8.62
C LYS A 227 -22.58 7.16 9.50
N GLY A 228 -23.08 6.46 10.51
CA GLY A 228 -24.07 7.01 11.44
C GLY A 228 -24.80 5.94 12.23
N ASP A 229 -25.67 6.37 13.13
CA ASP A 229 -26.66 5.49 13.74
C ASP A 229 -27.77 5.15 12.73
N LEU A 230 -28.70 4.25 13.09
CA LEU A 230 -29.75 3.82 12.16
C LEU A 230 -30.63 4.98 11.66
N MET A 231 -30.91 5.97 12.52
CA MET A 231 -31.74 7.12 12.15
C MET A 231 -31.03 8.03 11.14
N ALA A 232 -29.74 8.30 11.37
CA ALA A 232 -28.92 9.05 10.43
C ALA A 232 -28.74 8.29 9.10
N LEU A 233 -28.54 6.98 9.14
CA LEU A 233 -28.40 6.14 7.95
C LEU A 233 -29.69 6.13 7.12
N GLU A 234 -30.86 6.02 7.73
CA GLU A 234 -32.15 6.11 7.04
C GLU A 234 -32.28 7.45 6.28
N GLN A 235 -31.93 8.57 6.92
CA GLN A 235 -31.94 9.88 6.28
C GLN A 235 -30.93 9.97 5.12
N LEU A 236 -29.71 9.47 5.32
CA LEU A 236 -28.67 9.47 4.29
C LEU A 236 -29.03 8.58 3.11
N LEU A 237 -29.75 7.49 3.32
CA LEU A 237 -30.16 6.57 2.26
C LEU A 237 -31.18 7.21 1.30
N GLN A 238 -32.01 8.14 1.77
CA GLN A 238 -33.00 8.83 0.94
C GLN A 238 -32.38 9.63 -0.22
N GLN A 239 -31.11 10.05 -0.11
CA GLN A 239 -30.43 10.75 -1.21
C GLN A 239 -30.28 9.88 -2.48
N TYR A 240 -30.39 8.55 -2.33
CA TYR A 240 -30.28 7.61 -3.44
C TYR A 240 -31.63 7.18 -4.00
N ALA A 241 -32.77 7.62 -3.42
CA ALA A 241 -34.10 7.20 -3.87
C ALA A 241 -34.36 7.51 -5.35
N ASP A 242 -33.88 8.68 -5.81
CA ASP A 242 -34.02 9.14 -7.19
C ASP A 242 -32.78 8.81 -8.07
N HIS A 243 -31.83 8.02 -7.56
CA HIS A 243 -30.64 7.66 -8.34
C HIS A 243 -31.03 6.79 -9.54
N SER A 244 -30.45 7.10 -10.71
CA SER A 244 -30.74 6.40 -11.96
C SER A 244 -29.47 5.77 -12.52
N GLY A 245 -29.62 4.64 -13.21
CA GLY A 245 -28.51 3.88 -13.80
C GLY A 245 -28.13 2.66 -12.96
N VAL A 246 -26.83 2.36 -12.86
CA VAL A 246 -26.33 1.22 -12.09
C VAL A 246 -26.48 1.47 -10.59
N PRO A 247 -26.81 0.45 -9.77
CA PRO A 247 -26.95 0.60 -8.33
C PRO A 247 -25.68 1.14 -7.67
N VAL A 248 -25.84 2.00 -6.65
CA VAL A 248 -24.69 2.50 -5.87
C VAL A 248 -24.23 1.45 -4.88
N TRP A 249 -22.95 1.11 -4.92
CA TRP A 249 -22.35 0.17 -3.97
C TRP A 249 -22.05 0.87 -2.65
N LEU A 250 -22.62 0.36 -1.56
CA LEU A 250 -22.53 0.96 -0.23
C LEU A 250 -21.66 0.15 0.72
N SER A 251 -20.79 0.86 1.44
CA SER A 251 -20.21 0.41 2.70
C SER A 251 -20.83 1.22 3.83
N ILE A 252 -21.55 0.56 4.73
CA ILE A 252 -22.26 1.19 5.83
C ILE A 252 -21.47 0.96 7.12
N GLU A 253 -21.13 2.04 7.83
CA GLU A 253 -20.51 2.00 9.16
C GLU A 253 -21.51 2.46 10.21
N VAL A 254 -22.04 1.50 10.98
CA VAL A 254 -23.04 1.79 12.02
C VAL A 254 -22.34 2.24 13.30
N THR A 255 -22.67 3.44 13.78
CA THR A 255 -22.24 3.97 15.07
C THR A 255 -23.36 3.77 16.11
N GLY A 256 -23.02 3.48 17.37
CA GLY A 256 -24.00 3.30 18.44
C GLY A 256 -23.64 2.17 19.42
N GLN A 257 -24.23 2.21 20.62
CA GLN A 257 -24.04 1.18 21.65
C GLN A 257 -25.04 0.02 21.56
N ASP A 258 -26.00 0.10 20.65
CA ASP A 258 -27.01 -0.93 20.54
C ASP A 258 -26.39 -2.17 19.90
N PHE A 259 -26.15 -3.18 20.73
CA PHE A 259 -25.83 -4.55 20.33
C PHE A 259 -27.05 -5.17 19.64
N LEU A 260 -27.38 -4.65 18.48
CA LEU A 260 -28.41 -5.18 17.61
C LEU A 260 -27.81 -6.38 16.88
N SER A 261 -28.21 -7.58 17.27
CA SER A 261 -27.93 -8.81 16.52
C SER A 261 -28.52 -8.76 15.11
N ASP A 262 -29.49 -7.88 14.87
CA ASP A 262 -30.28 -7.75 13.64
C ASP A 262 -29.89 -6.57 12.74
N ILE A 263 -28.72 -5.93 12.93
CA ILE A 263 -28.28 -4.78 12.11
C ILE A 263 -28.36 -5.07 10.62
N GLN A 264 -27.90 -6.24 10.17
CA GLN A 264 -27.93 -6.60 8.75
C GLN A 264 -29.36 -6.63 8.20
N GLN A 265 -30.32 -7.18 8.96
CA GLN A 265 -31.72 -7.25 8.55
C GLN A 265 -32.35 -5.85 8.48
N LYS A 266 -32.07 -4.99 9.47
CA LYS A 266 -32.57 -3.60 9.47
C LYS A 266 -32.04 -2.80 8.28
N ILE A 267 -30.73 -2.88 8.04
CA ILE A 267 -30.13 -2.22 6.87
C ILE A 267 -30.74 -2.75 5.57
N GLN A 268 -30.92 -4.07 5.45
CA GLN A 268 -31.55 -4.67 4.27
C GLN A 268 -32.98 -4.14 4.04
N GLN A 269 -33.78 -3.98 5.10
CA GLN A 269 -35.12 -3.41 5.01
C GLN A 269 -35.07 -1.93 4.56
N LEU A 270 -34.16 -1.14 5.13
CA LEU A 270 -34.00 0.27 4.75
C LEU A 270 -33.56 0.46 3.29
N THR A 271 -32.82 -0.50 2.73
CA THR A 271 -32.31 -0.42 1.36
C THR A 271 -33.13 -1.18 0.32
N GLN A 272 -34.19 -1.89 0.72
CA GLN A 272 -34.90 -2.84 -0.14
C GLN A 272 -35.46 -2.20 -1.42
N ASP A 273 -36.01 -1.00 -1.32
CA ASP A 273 -36.65 -0.29 -2.43
C ASP A 273 -35.76 0.82 -3.04
N LEU A 274 -34.49 0.88 -2.62
CA LEU A 274 -33.53 1.87 -3.09
C LEU A 274 -32.61 1.27 -4.18
N PRO A 275 -32.18 2.06 -5.17
CA PRO A 275 -31.24 1.64 -6.21
C PRO A 275 -29.79 1.58 -5.67
N VAL A 276 -29.58 0.80 -4.62
CA VAL A 276 -28.30 0.64 -3.91
C VAL A 276 -28.03 -0.83 -3.62
N GLU A 277 -26.76 -1.20 -3.50
CA GLU A 277 -26.33 -2.53 -3.13
C GLU A 277 -25.36 -2.44 -1.95
N VAL A 278 -25.73 -3.02 -0.80
CA VAL A 278 -24.90 -2.99 0.40
C VAL A 278 -23.87 -4.13 0.33
N LEU A 279 -22.62 -3.78 0.08
CA LEU A 279 -21.52 -4.77 0.01
C LEU A 279 -20.91 -5.06 1.38
N GLN A 280 -20.94 -4.08 2.27
CA GLN A 280 -20.28 -4.19 3.56
C GLN A 280 -21.05 -3.44 4.65
N VAL A 281 -21.21 -4.06 5.81
CA VAL A 281 -21.70 -3.41 7.03
C VAL A 281 -20.62 -3.56 8.11
N LYS A 282 -19.95 -2.46 8.43
CA LYS A 282 -18.98 -2.35 9.52
C LYS A 282 -19.68 -1.79 10.76
N ARG A 283 -19.20 -2.18 11.93
CA ARG A 283 -19.55 -1.50 13.19
C ARG A 283 -18.43 -0.54 13.52
N SER A 284 -18.76 0.71 13.77
CA SER A 284 -17.80 1.66 14.32
C SER A 284 -17.51 1.23 15.75
N ARG A 285 -16.40 0.54 15.97
CA ARG A 285 -15.84 0.51 17.32
C ARG A 285 -15.34 1.92 17.56
N LYS A 286 -15.93 2.64 18.51
CA LYS A 286 -15.14 3.61 19.25
C LYS A 286 -14.00 2.81 19.86
N ILE A 287 -12.90 2.68 19.13
CA ILE A 287 -11.61 2.45 19.75
C ILE A 287 -11.52 3.61 20.72
N ALA A 288 -11.65 3.31 22.00
CA ALA A 288 -11.31 4.26 23.02
C ALA A 288 -9.91 4.76 22.65
N GLN A 289 -9.81 6.02 22.21
CA GLN A 289 -8.55 6.78 22.13
C GLN A 289 -8.07 7.10 23.56
N THR A 290 -8.10 6.08 24.42
CA THR A 290 -7.54 6.02 25.76
C THR A 290 -6.95 4.62 25.84
N ASP A 291 -5.68 4.56 25.43
CA ASP A 291 -4.65 3.56 25.73
C ASP A 291 -3.73 3.23 24.54
N SER A 292 -3.35 4.27 23.79
CA SER A 292 -2.04 4.30 23.12
C SER A 292 -0.90 4.65 24.09
N ALA A 293 -1.12 4.53 25.40
CA ALA A 293 -0.05 4.22 26.33
C ALA A 293 0.22 2.72 26.18
N LYS A 294 1.28 2.41 25.44
CA LYS A 294 1.88 1.08 25.31
C LYS A 294 1.86 0.33 26.66
N THR A 295 0.87 -0.51 26.89
CA THR A 295 1.16 -1.75 27.59
C THR A 295 1.73 -2.63 26.51
N ALA A 296 3.05 -2.58 26.33
CA ALA A 296 3.73 -3.67 25.64
C ALA A 296 3.15 -4.96 26.23
N GLU A 297 2.71 -5.89 25.38
CA GLU A 297 2.33 -7.24 25.79
C GLU A 297 3.59 -7.93 26.34
N ARG A 298 4.00 -7.51 27.55
CA ARG A 298 5.03 -8.15 28.33
C ARG A 298 4.50 -9.54 28.64
N THR A 299 5.21 -10.56 28.18
CA THR A 299 4.93 -11.94 28.57
C THR A 299 5.04 -12.08 30.08
N LEU A 300 4.33 -13.03 30.69
CA LEU A 300 4.36 -13.27 32.15
C LEU A 300 5.78 -13.42 32.72
N THR A 301 6.73 -13.85 31.90
CA THR A 301 8.17 -13.97 32.21
C THR A 301 8.89 -12.63 32.38
N GLU A 302 8.35 -11.53 31.88
CA GLU A 302 8.92 -10.18 31.96
C GLU A 302 8.28 -9.32 33.06
N LEU A 303 7.27 -9.86 33.76
CA LEU A 303 6.55 -9.16 34.82
C LEU A 303 7.00 -9.69 36.17
N THR A 304 7.24 -8.79 37.12
CA THR A 304 7.48 -9.22 38.50
C THR A 304 6.16 -9.68 39.15
N PRO A 305 6.21 -10.54 40.18
CA PRO A 305 5.00 -10.94 40.92
C PRO A 305 4.17 -9.75 41.42
N GLU A 306 4.82 -8.65 41.81
CA GLU A 306 4.18 -7.41 42.23
C GLU A 306 3.47 -6.69 41.09
N GLU A 307 4.07 -6.65 39.89
CA GLU A 307 3.44 -6.08 38.70
C GLU A 307 2.20 -6.89 38.27
N VAL A 308 2.26 -8.22 38.38
CA VAL A 308 1.12 -9.10 38.14
C VAL A 308 0.02 -8.87 39.17
N PHE A 309 0.37 -8.73 40.44
CA PHE A 309 -0.58 -8.47 41.53
C PHE A 309 -1.28 -7.11 41.36
N ALA A 310 -0.51 -6.06 41.03
CA ALA A 310 -1.05 -4.72 40.77
C ALA A 310 -2.05 -4.73 39.60
N LYS A 311 -1.74 -5.44 38.50
CA LYS A 311 -2.68 -5.63 37.39
C LYS A 311 -3.94 -6.36 37.82
N ARG A 312 -3.84 -7.34 38.73
CA ARG A 312 -5.04 -8.04 39.23
C ARG A 312 -5.90 -7.12 40.11
N LEU A 313 -5.29 -6.33 40.98
CA LEU A 313 -6.00 -5.33 41.80
C LEU A 313 -6.76 -4.34 40.90
N ALA A 314 -6.15 -3.85 39.82
CA ALA A 314 -6.81 -2.91 38.90
C ALA A 314 -8.09 -3.45 38.23
N GLN A 315 -8.29 -4.78 38.20
CA GLN A 315 -9.47 -5.42 37.65
C GLN A 315 -10.58 -5.70 38.69
N GLN A 316 -10.36 -5.32 39.95
CA GLN A 316 -11.32 -5.52 41.04
C GLN A 316 -11.98 -4.19 41.41
N ASP A 317 -13.25 -4.25 41.82
CA ASP A 317 -14.01 -3.09 42.26
C ASP A 317 -13.85 -2.89 43.77
N PHE A 318 -13.22 -1.77 44.16
CA PHE A 318 -12.97 -1.39 45.55
C PHE A 318 -13.79 -0.16 45.99
N THR A 319 -14.85 0.19 45.26
CA THR A 319 -15.71 1.36 45.56
C THR A 319 -16.31 1.34 46.97
N LYS A 320 -16.44 0.17 47.60
CA LYS A 320 -16.98 0.01 48.96
C LYS A 320 -15.95 0.16 50.08
N ASP A 321 -14.66 -0.01 49.78
CA ASP A 321 -13.56 0.19 50.73
C ASP A 321 -12.32 0.71 49.98
N PRO A 322 -12.18 2.05 49.88
CA PRO A 322 -11.09 2.67 49.12
C PRO A 322 -9.68 2.38 49.68
N GLN A 323 -9.56 1.93 50.93
CA GLN A 323 -8.27 1.62 51.56
C GLN A 323 -7.89 0.14 51.40
N GLN A 324 -8.80 -0.70 50.93
CA GLN A 324 -8.56 -2.12 50.70
C GLN A 324 -7.40 -2.42 49.73
N PRO A 325 -7.22 -1.68 48.60
CA PRO A 325 -6.12 -1.93 47.67
C PRO A 325 -4.73 -1.73 48.31
N GLU A 326 -4.56 -0.68 49.10
CA GLU A 326 -3.29 -0.37 49.78
C GLU A 326 -2.94 -1.44 50.81
N ARG A 327 -3.93 -1.88 51.60
CA ARG A 327 -3.74 -2.97 52.58
C ARG A 327 -3.38 -4.29 51.92
N LEU A 328 -4.05 -4.64 50.83
CA LEU A 328 -3.75 -5.86 50.07
C LEU A 328 -2.35 -5.81 49.45
N THR A 329 -1.94 -4.64 48.93
CA THR A 329 -0.59 -4.43 48.38
C THR A 329 0.48 -4.61 49.46
N LEU A 330 0.27 -4.03 50.64
CA LEU A 330 1.20 -4.16 51.77
C LEU A 330 1.33 -5.62 52.24
N HIS A 331 0.20 -6.33 52.41
CA HIS A 331 0.23 -7.73 52.83
C HIS A 331 0.87 -8.64 51.78
N PHE A 332 0.64 -8.37 50.50
CA PHE A 332 1.28 -9.11 49.41
C PHE A 332 2.81 -8.93 49.44
N ALA A 333 3.29 -7.69 49.57
CA ALA A 333 4.72 -7.39 49.66
C ALA A 333 5.38 -8.05 50.88
N GLN A 334 4.72 -8.03 52.05
CA GLN A 334 5.20 -8.71 53.26
C GLN A 334 5.30 -10.23 53.07
N THR A 335 4.29 -10.83 52.44
CA THR A 335 4.26 -12.28 52.20
C THR A 335 5.38 -12.70 51.23
N LEU A 336 5.56 -11.93 50.15
CA LEU A 336 6.60 -12.19 49.16
C LEU A 336 8.01 -12.06 49.76
N ALA A 337 8.25 -11.02 50.57
CA ALA A 337 9.50 -10.85 51.29
C ALA A 337 9.79 -12.03 52.24
N SER A 338 8.77 -12.51 52.97
CA SER A 338 8.93 -13.65 53.89
C SER A 338 9.25 -14.97 53.18
N LEU A 339 8.74 -15.17 51.96
CA LEU A 339 9.04 -16.35 51.14
C LEU A 339 10.48 -16.30 50.60
N HIS A 340 10.94 -15.14 50.13
CA HIS A 340 12.32 -14.97 49.68
C HIS A 340 13.33 -15.11 50.84
N GLU A 341 13.00 -14.67 52.06
CA GLU A 341 13.83 -14.90 53.26
C GLU A 341 13.89 -16.38 53.66
N GLN A 342 12.84 -17.16 53.41
CA GLN A 342 12.83 -18.60 53.65
C GLN A 342 13.64 -19.36 52.59
N GLU A 343 13.57 -18.97 51.31
CA GLU A 343 14.38 -19.56 50.24
C GLU A 343 15.87 -19.24 50.37
N ALA A 344 16.24 -18.08 50.92
CA ALA A 344 17.64 -17.72 51.14
C ALA A 344 18.30 -18.43 52.34
N ASN A 345 17.50 -19.08 53.20
CA ASN A 345 17.96 -19.81 54.40
C ASN A 345 17.96 -21.34 54.21
N VAL A 346 17.82 -21.83 52.97
CA VAL A 346 17.90 -23.25 52.56
C VAL A 346 19.10 -23.44 51.63
#